data_AF-A0AAD4JSV2-F1
#
_entry.id   AF-A0AAD4JSV2-F1
#
_cell.length_a   1.000
_cell.length_b   1.000
_cell.length_c   1.000
_cell.angle_alpha   90.00
_cell.angle_beta   90.00
_cell.angle_gamma   90.00
#
_symmetry.space_group_name_H-M   'P 1'
#
loop_
_entity.id
_entity.type
_entity.pdbx_description
1 polymer ?
#
loop_
_entity_poly.entity_id
_entity_poly.type
_entity_poly.pdbx_seq_one_letter_code
_entity_poly.pdbx_strand_id
1 'polypeptide(L)'
;MKIGQTVELQHPQISGADLAGTYIAEELHLHWGTHKLAGSEHRINGKKHDVEMHVVHRSSIYSDLQTAASNPEGLAVLAVMIDFSKVPQSPEKQGIEEFFRHLHEIREFQSTTYANSSLTLGSILFNLDLNAYYTYHGSLTTPGCYESVHWIVFPKPILINPKSGFNVFLLKYENGKKMINTNR
;
A
#
# COMPACT_ATOMS: atom_id res chain seq x y z
N MET A 1 0.83 -1.33 8.17
CA MET A 1 -0.25 -0.69 8.95
C MET A 1 -1.43 -1.64 8.96
N LYS A 2 -1.95 -2.02 10.13
CA LYS A 2 -3.21 -2.77 10.21
C LYS A 2 -4.38 -1.82 9.92
N ILE A 3 -5.33 -2.25 9.11
CA ILE A 3 -6.51 -1.46 8.79
C ILE A 3 -7.64 -1.90 9.73
N GLY A 4 -8.04 -0.99 10.61
CA GLY A 4 -9.13 -1.21 11.55
C GLY A 4 -10.49 -0.83 10.96
N GLN A 5 -11.51 -0.86 11.83
CA GLN A 5 -12.83 -0.36 11.52
C GLN A 5 -12.83 1.16 11.34
N THR A 6 -13.77 1.66 10.53
CA THR A 6 -14.12 3.07 10.42
C THR A 6 -14.78 3.57 11.70
N VAL A 7 -15.02 4.88 11.77
CA VAL A 7 -15.79 5.51 12.86
C VAL A 7 -17.23 5.01 12.95
N GLU A 8 -17.74 4.35 11.90
CA GLU A 8 -19.05 3.71 11.85
C GLU A 8 -19.00 2.20 12.19
N LEU A 9 -17.87 1.71 12.70
CA LEU A 9 -17.63 0.31 13.08
C LEU A 9 -17.69 -0.67 11.89
N GLN A 10 -17.50 -0.19 10.66
CA GLN A 10 -17.43 -1.01 9.45
C GLN A 10 -15.99 -1.13 8.97
N HIS A 11 -15.61 -2.23 8.32
CA HIS A 11 -14.31 -2.30 7.66
C HIS A 11 -14.38 -1.66 6.26
N PRO A 12 -13.34 -0.94 5.81
CA PRO A 12 -13.24 -0.54 4.41
C PRO A 12 -13.26 -1.77 3.50
N GLN A 13 -13.96 -1.69 2.37
CA GLN A 13 -14.18 -2.81 1.48
C GLN A 13 -14.17 -2.37 0.00
N ILE A 14 -13.88 -3.31 -0.89
CA ILE A 14 -13.91 -3.13 -2.34
C ILE A 14 -14.77 -4.21 -3.01
N SER A 15 -15.27 -3.90 -4.20
CA SER A 15 -15.99 -4.81 -5.11
C SER A 15 -15.91 -4.25 -6.53
N GLY A 16 -16.36 -5.00 -7.54
CA GLY A 16 -16.16 -4.66 -8.96
C GLY A 16 -14.77 -5.08 -9.44
N ALA A 17 -14.24 -4.46 -10.51
CA ALA A 17 -12.93 -4.80 -11.10
C ALA A 17 -12.73 -6.31 -11.33
N ASP A 18 -13.78 -6.98 -11.83
CA ASP A 18 -13.85 -8.44 -12.05
C ASP A 18 -13.64 -9.31 -10.80
N LEU A 19 -13.76 -8.73 -9.60
CA LEU A 19 -13.78 -9.48 -8.35
C LEU A 19 -15.08 -10.29 -8.21
N ALA A 20 -14.96 -11.54 -7.77
CA ALA A 20 -16.08 -12.46 -7.56
C ALA A 20 -17.07 -12.03 -6.44
N GLY A 21 -16.73 -10.99 -5.67
CA GLY A 21 -17.55 -10.53 -4.54
C GLY A 21 -16.93 -9.34 -3.82
N THR A 22 -17.30 -9.19 -2.55
CA THR A 22 -16.79 -8.11 -1.69
C THR A 22 -15.51 -8.55 -0.97
N TYR A 23 -14.53 -7.67 -0.91
CA TYR A 23 -13.25 -7.90 -0.24
C TYR A 23 -13.02 -6.85 0.83
N ILE A 24 -12.59 -7.27 2.02
CA ILE A 24 -12.43 -6.46 3.21
C ILE A 24 -10.96 -6.09 3.38
N ALA A 25 -10.64 -4.81 3.58
CA ALA A 25 -9.29 -4.31 3.77
C ALA A 25 -8.71 -4.74 5.13
N GLU A 26 -7.51 -5.31 5.13
CA GLU A 26 -6.87 -5.90 6.30
C GLU A 26 -5.55 -5.18 6.65
N GLU A 27 -4.71 -4.93 5.65
CA GLU A 27 -3.41 -4.31 5.86
C GLU A 27 -2.95 -3.42 4.70
N LEU A 28 -2.07 -2.48 5.04
CA LEU A 28 -1.33 -1.63 4.10
C LEU A 28 0.16 -1.75 4.36
N HIS A 29 0.95 -1.98 3.32
CA HIS A 29 2.42 -1.96 3.38
C HIS A 29 3.03 -1.32 2.14
N LEU A 30 4.34 -1.05 2.21
CA LEU A 30 5.08 -0.35 1.18
C LEU A 30 6.25 -1.22 0.69
N HIS A 31 6.57 -1.08 -0.60
CA HIS A 31 7.81 -1.55 -1.22
C HIS A 31 8.57 -0.35 -1.76
N TRP A 32 9.88 -0.28 -1.53
CA TRP A 32 10.72 0.83 -1.94
C TRP A 32 12.16 0.40 -2.17
N GLY A 33 12.89 1.24 -2.93
CA GLY A 33 14.26 0.98 -3.32
C GLY A 33 15.23 1.67 -2.38
N THR A 34 16.03 2.57 -2.95
CA THR A 34 16.93 3.45 -2.19
C THR A 34 16.57 4.92 -2.47
N HIS A 35 17.15 5.85 -1.72
CA HIS A 35 17.03 7.29 -2.01
C HIS A 35 17.50 7.72 -3.43
N LYS A 36 18.13 6.82 -4.20
CA LYS A 36 18.58 7.07 -5.58
C LYS A 36 17.92 6.17 -6.61
N LEU A 37 17.23 5.12 -6.20
CA LEU A 37 16.73 4.07 -7.09
C LEU A 37 15.28 3.76 -6.74
N ALA A 38 14.44 3.83 -7.77
CA ALA A 38 13.04 3.42 -7.72
C ALA A 38 12.89 1.96 -7.25
N GLY A 39 11.80 1.67 -6.53
CA GLY A 39 11.59 0.36 -5.92
C GLY A 39 10.15 -0.11 -5.89
N SER A 40 9.32 0.32 -6.83
CA SER A 40 8.11 -0.44 -7.15
C SER A 40 8.46 -1.87 -7.58
N GLU A 41 7.59 -2.81 -7.23
CA GLU A 41 7.64 -4.19 -7.70
C GLU A 41 7.17 -4.25 -9.15
N HIS A 42 5.99 -3.67 -9.42
CA HIS A 42 5.46 -3.54 -10.76
C HIS A 42 6.23 -2.49 -11.58
N ARG A 43 6.18 -2.67 -12.90
CA ARG A 43 6.66 -1.71 -13.89
C ARG A 43 5.53 -1.33 -14.82
N ILE A 44 5.30 -0.04 -14.99
CA ILE A 44 4.33 0.48 -15.96
C ILE A 44 5.11 0.92 -17.20
N ASN A 45 4.89 0.25 -18.34
CA ASN A 45 5.65 0.49 -19.59
C ASN A 45 7.17 0.45 -19.37
N GLY A 46 7.65 -0.49 -18.54
CA GLY A 46 9.07 -0.66 -18.20
C GLY A 46 9.61 0.29 -17.12
N LYS A 47 8.87 1.35 -16.76
CA LYS A 47 9.25 2.31 -15.71
C LYS A 47 8.94 1.75 -14.32
N LYS A 48 9.92 1.86 -13.40
CA LYS A 48 9.69 1.72 -11.95
C LYS A 48 9.35 3.07 -11.30
N HIS A 49 8.60 3.01 -10.21
CA HIS A 49 8.21 4.15 -9.36
C HIS A 49 8.96 4.12 -8.03
N ASP A 50 9.05 5.27 -7.36
CA ASP A 50 9.88 5.40 -6.14
C ASP A 50 9.42 4.45 -5.02
N VAL A 51 8.10 4.37 -4.83
CA VAL A 51 7.44 3.50 -3.85
C VAL A 51 6.22 2.83 -4.50
N GLU A 52 5.92 1.61 -4.08
CA GLU A 52 4.67 0.94 -4.36
C GLU A 52 3.96 0.61 -3.05
N MET A 53 2.70 1.02 -2.95
CA MET A 53 1.85 0.75 -1.81
C MET A 53 0.89 -0.39 -2.13
N HIS A 54 0.82 -1.36 -1.24
CA HIS A 54 -0.15 -2.44 -1.28
C HIS A 54 -1.21 -2.24 -0.23
N VAL A 55 -2.47 -2.37 -0.63
CA VAL A 55 -3.61 -2.50 0.28
C VAL A 55 -4.21 -3.88 0.07
N VAL A 56 -4.00 -4.75 1.05
CA VAL A 56 -4.41 -6.16 1.00
C VAL A 56 -5.83 -6.27 1.52
N HIS A 57 -6.66 -6.93 0.73
CA HIS A 57 -8.03 -7.25 1.08
C HIS A 57 -8.22 -8.76 1.05
N ARG A 58 -8.99 -9.29 2.00
CA ARG A 58 -9.46 -10.69 1.93
C ARG A 58 -10.87 -10.75 1.40
N SER A 59 -11.19 -11.80 0.65
CA SER A 59 -12.57 -12.10 0.25
C SER A 59 -13.43 -12.27 1.50
N SER A 60 -14.60 -11.63 1.53
CA SER A 60 -15.48 -11.58 2.71
C SER A 60 -16.00 -12.95 3.14
N ILE A 61 -15.95 -13.95 2.26
CA ILE A 61 -16.42 -15.32 2.52
C ILE A 61 -15.53 -16.09 3.51
N TYR A 62 -14.26 -15.70 3.65
CA TYR A 62 -13.36 -16.32 4.63
C TYR A 62 -13.57 -15.71 6.02
N SER A 63 -12.93 -16.25 7.07
CA SER A 63 -12.95 -15.67 8.42
C SER A 63 -11.75 -14.75 8.68
N ASP A 64 -10.62 -15.06 8.06
CA ASP A 64 -9.31 -14.48 8.37
C ASP A 64 -8.40 -14.47 7.14
N LEU A 65 -7.37 -13.62 7.19
CA LEU A 65 -6.44 -13.40 6.10
C LEU A 65 -5.61 -14.65 5.76
N GLN A 66 -5.29 -15.51 6.75
CA GLN A 66 -4.46 -16.70 6.52
C GLN A 66 -5.21 -17.77 5.72
N THR A 67 -6.47 -18.04 6.10
CA THR A 67 -7.36 -18.93 5.36
C THR A 67 -7.57 -18.40 3.95
N ALA A 68 -7.88 -17.10 3.81
CA ALA A 68 -8.04 -16.48 2.51
C ALA A 68 -6.77 -16.61 1.63
N ALA A 69 -5.60 -16.30 2.16
CA ALA A 69 -4.34 -16.35 1.43
C ALA A 69 -4.01 -17.73 0.84
N SER A 70 -4.47 -18.82 1.46
CA SER A 70 -4.20 -20.18 0.98
C SER A 70 -5.24 -20.73 -0.01
N ASN A 71 -6.27 -19.95 -0.36
CA ASN A 71 -7.33 -20.36 -1.27
C ASN A 71 -7.37 -19.51 -2.56
N PRO A 72 -7.72 -20.09 -3.71
CA PRO A 72 -7.89 -19.34 -4.96
C PRO A 72 -8.85 -18.16 -4.79
N GLU A 73 -8.47 -17.00 -5.35
CA GLU A 73 -9.24 -15.75 -5.24
C GLU A 73 -9.52 -15.32 -3.79
N GLY A 74 -8.75 -15.81 -2.82
CA GLY A 74 -8.96 -15.41 -1.44
C GLY A 74 -8.53 -13.98 -1.16
N LEU A 75 -7.64 -13.40 -1.99
CA LEU A 75 -7.11 -12.05 -1.79
C LEU A 75 -7.35 -11.15 -3.01
N ALA A 76 -7.57 -9.87 -2.73
CA ALA A 76 -7.48 -8.80 -3.71
C ALA A 76 -6.49 -7.74 -3.21
N VAL A 77 -5.58 -7.29 -4.06
CA VAL A 77 -4.55 -6.32 -3.67
C VAL A 77 -4.60 -5.11 -4.59
N LEU A 78 -4.78 -3.93 -3.99
CA LEU A 78 -4.58 -2.66 -4.69
C LEU A 78 -3.08 -2.35 -4.72
N ALA A 79 -2.52 -2.14 -5.90
CA ALA A 79 -1.15 -1.70 -6.09
C ALA A 79 -1.14 -0.23 -6.57
N VAL A 80 -0.58 0.64 -5.74
CA VAL A 80 -0.58 2.09 -5.98
C VAL A 80 0.84 2.59 -6.12
N MET A 81 1.14 3.15 -7.29
CA MET A 81 2.44 3.76 -7.58
C MET A 81 2.55 5.12 -6.88
N ILE A 82 3.73 5.42 -6.33
CA ILE A 82 4.02 6.69 -5.67
C ILE A 82 5.37 7.20 -6.19
N ASP A 83 5.41 8.46 -6.64
CA ASP A 83 6.63 9.14 -7.07
C ASP A 83 6.88 10.39 -6.21
N PHE A 84 8.14 10.62 -5.86
CA PHE A 84 8.57 11.80 -5.12
C PHE A 84 8.83 12.96 -6.08
N SER A 85 8.01 14.00 -6.01
CA SER A 85 8.12 15.15 -6.90
C SER A 85 7.81 16.45 -6.19
N LYS A 86 8.45 17.54 -6.62
CA LYS A 86 8.15 18.88 -6.14
C LYS A 86 6.80 19.31 -6.72
N VAL A 87 5.74 19.03 -5.96
CA VAL A 87 4.37 19.43 -6.28
C VAL A 87 3.88 20.50 -5.31
N PRO A 88 2.95 21.39 -5.74
CA PRO A 88 2.27 22.29 -4.83
C PRO A 88 1.55 21.52 -3.73
N GLN A 89 1.57 22.12 -2.53
CA GLN A 89 0.78 21.66 -1.40
C GLN A 89 -0.71 21.77 -1.73
N SER A 90 -1.48 20.76 -1.38
CA SER A 90 -2.94 20.77 -1.52
C SER A 90 -3.58 20.02 -0.34
N PRO A 91 -4.77 20.46 0.13
CA PRO A 91 -5.47 19.78 1.22
C PRO A 91 -5.73 18.29 0.94
N GLU A 92 -5.99 17.92 -0.32
CA GLU A 92 -6.23 16.54 -0.74
C GLU A 92 -5.03 15.60 -0.50
N LYS A 93 -3.79 16.13 -0.59
CA LYS A 93 -2.56 15.35 -0.36
C LYS A 93 -2.20 15.22 1.10
N GLN A 94 -2.87 15.97 1.99
CA GLN A 94 -2.51 16.05 3.39
C GLN A 94 -2.50 14.67 4.05
N GLY A 95 -3.46 13.80 3.72
CA GLY A 95 -3.54 12.45 4.27
C GLY A 95 -2.31 11.60 3.95
N ILE A 96 -1.97 11.44 2.67
CA ILE A 96 -0.78 10.67 2.29
C ILE A 96 0.52 11.32 2.77
N GLU A 97 0.64 12.64 2.72
CA GLU A 97 1.85 13.33 3.20
C GLU A 97 2.02 13.18 4.72
N GLU A 98 0.92 13.17 5.47
CA GLU A 98 0.88 12.89 6.90
C GLU A 98 1.23 11.43 7.20
N PHE A 99 0.71 10.47 6.43
CA PHE A 99 1.08 9.06 6.54
C PHE A 99 2.61 8.88 6.41
N PHE A 100 3.22 9.44 5.36
CA PHE A 100 4.67 9.38 5.18
C PHE A 100 5.43 10.18 6.24
N ARG A 101 4.86 11.29 6.73
CA ARG A 101 5.45 12.04 7.84
C ARG A 101 5.59 11.14 9.07
N HIS A 102 4.57 10.41 9.49
CA HIS A 102 4.63 9.53 10.68
C HIS A 102 5.70 8.43 10.62
N LEU A 103 6.21 8.06 9.45
CA LEU A 103 7.29 7.06 9.33
C LEU A 103 8.56 7.44 10.10
N HIS A 104 8.80 8.74 10.35
CA HIS A 104 9.93 9.18 11.17
C HIS A 104 9.82 8.79 12.66
N GLU A 105 8.64 8.41 13.14
CA GLU A 105 8.41 7.99 14.53
C GLU A 105 8.65 6.49 14.73
N ILE A 106 8.62 5.71 13.64
CA ILE A 106 8.73 4.26 13.65
C ILE A 106 10.01 3.73 12.99
N ARG A 107 11.13 4.43 13.23
CA ARG A 107 12.41 4.17 12.55
C ARG A 107 13.01 2.81 12.90
N GLU A 108 12.82 2.38 14.14
CA GLU A 108 13.41 1.16 14.67
C GLU A 108 12.48 -0.03 14.47
N PHE A 109 13.05 -1.22 14.29
CA PHE A 109 12.27 -2.45 14.13
C PHE A 109 11.29 -2.64 15.31
N GLN A 110 10.08 -3.09 14.99
CA GLN A 110 8.96 -3.29 15.93
C GLN A 110 8.47 -2.02 16.66
N SER A 111 9.01 -0.83 16.37
CA SER A 111 8.43 0.41 16.89
C SER A 111 7.07 0.70 16.23
N THR A 112 6.17 1.29 17.00
CA THR A 112 4.80 1.59 16.58
C THR A 112 4.44 3.01 16.95
N THR A 113 3.68 3.68 16.09
CA THR A 113 3.02 4.96 16.38
C THR A 113 1.54 4.87 16.04
N TYR A 114 0.75 5.79 16.58
CA TYR A 114 -0.67 5.90 16.27
C TYR A 114 -0.87 7.05 15.29
N ALA A 115 -1.59 6.76 14.20
CA ALA A 115 -2.07 7.84 13.35
C ALA A 115 -3.08 8.68 14.13
N ASN A 116 -3.09 9.99 13.87
CA ASN A 116 -4.16 10.86 14.32
C ASN A 116 -5.51 10.42 13.73
N SER A 117 -6.60 10.71 14.45
CA SER A 117 -7.97 10.30 14.07
C SER A 117 -8.46 10.86 12.73
N SER A 118 -7.76 11.85 12.16
CA SER A 118 -8.05 12.43 10.84
C SER A 118 -7.46 11.65 9.66
N LEU A 119 -6.54 10.70 9.89
CA LEU A 119 -5.96 9.91 8.81
C LEU A 119 -6.89 8.75 8.44
N THR A 120 -7.44 8.77 7.23
CA THR A 120 -8.35 7.74 6.71
C THR A 120 -7.71 7.03 5.51
N LEU A 121 -8.15 5.81 5.22
CA LEU A 121 -7.66 5.10 4.03
C LEU A 121 -7.97 5.89 2.74
N GLY A 122 -9.12 6.57 2.68
CA GLY A 122 -9.49 7.44 1.57
C GLY A 122 -8.58 8.66 1.40
N SER A 123 -8.05 9.24 2.48
CA SER A 123 -7.10 10.36 2.39
C SER A 123 -5.68 9.91 2.04
N ILE A 124 -5.34 8.64 2.29
CA ILE A 124 -4.09 8.03 1.81
C ILE A 124 -4.20 7.70 0.31
N LEU A 125 -5.30 7.06 -0.11
CA LEU A 125 -5.56 6.63 -1.49
C LEU A 125 -6.23 7.74 -2.33
N PHE A 126 -5.94 9.00 -2.03
CA PHE A 126 -6.65 10.12 -2.65
C PHE A 126 -6.46 10.11 -4.17
N ASN A 127 -7.50 10.51 -4.91
CA ASN A 127 -7.45 10.76 -6.36
C ASN A 127 -6.97 9.57 -7.21
N LEU A 128 -7.21 8.33 -6.76
CA LEU A 128 -7.10 7.16 -7.62
C LEU A 128 -8.17 7.24 -8.72
N ASP A 129 -7.74 7.02 -9.96
CA ASP A 129 -8.66 6.88 -11.09
C ASP A 129 -9.23 5.47 -11.11
N LEU A 130 -10.43 5.32 -10.53
CA LEU A 130 -11.11 4.03 -10.42
C LEU A 130 -11.58 3.45 -11.76
N ASN A 131 -11.44 4.19 -12.87
CA ASN A 131 -11.75 3.70 -14.22
C ASN A 131 -10.48 3.32 -15.02
N ALA A 132 -9.29 3.61 -14.48
CA ALA A 132 -8.02 3.37 -15.16
C ALA A 132 -7.10 2.52 -14.28
N TYR A 133 -7.23 1.20 -14.42
CA TYR A 133 -6.40 0.22 -13.74
C TYR A 133 -6.11 -0.97 -14.66
N TYR A 134 -5.06 -1.72 -14.33
CA TYR A 134 -4.84 -3.06 -14.87
C TYR A 134 -5.30 -4.08 -13.83
N THR A 135 -5.84 -5.21 -14.29
CA THR A 135 -6.19 -6.31 -13.40
C THR A 135 -5.65 -7.64 -13.91
N TYR A 136 -5.19 -8.50 -13.00
CA TYR A 136 -4.70 -9.85 -13.33
C TYR A 136 -4.62 -10.76 -12.09
N HIS A 137 -4.60 -12.07 -12.30
CA HIS A 137 -4.35 -13.05 -11.23
C HIS A 137 -2.84 -13.30 -11.06
N GLY A 138 -2.37 -13.35 -9.81
CA GLY A 138 -0.97 -13.59 -9.49
C GLY A 138 -0.78 -14.12 -8.07
N SER A 139 0.42 -13.91 -7.54
CA SER A 139 0.80 -14.38 -6.21
C SER A 139 1.04 -13.25 -5.22
N LEU A 140 1.16 -13.60 -3.94
CA LEU A 140 1.84 -12.75 -2.97
C LEU A 140 3.30 -12.49 -3.39
N THR A 141 3.82 -11.32 -3.05
CA THR A 141 5.24 -10.93 -3.26
C THR A 141 6.12 -11.18 -2.02
N THR A 142 5.52 -11.68 -0.94
CA THR A 142 6.17 -12.07 0.32
C THR A 142 6.10 -13.59 0.55
N PRO A 143 6.90 -14.16 1.48
CA PRO A 143 6.95 -15.60 1.71
C PRO A 143 5.57 -16.24 1.96
N GLY A 144 5.38 -17.42 1.40
CA GLY A 144 4.07 -18.07 1.26
C GLY A 144 3.66 -18.14 -0.21
N CYS A 145 4.01 -17.11 -1.00
CA CYS A 145 3.92 -17.07 -2.47
C CYS A 145 2.63 -17.65 -3.06
N TYR A 146 1.52 -17.62 -2.31
CA TYR A 146 0.28 -18.23 -2.73
C TYR A 146 -0.27 -17.53 -3.97
N GLU A 147 -0.64 -18.30 -4.99
CA GLU A 147 -1.26 -17.84 -6.23
C GLU A 147 -2.76 -17.57 -6.02
N SER A 148 -3.07 -16.77 -5.00
CA SER A 148 -4.43 -16.46 -4.52
C SER A 148 -4.84 -15.00 -4.73
N VAL A 149 -3.99 -14.20 -5.39
CA VAL A 149 -4.14 -12.75 -5.45
C VAL A 149 -4.77 -12.29 -6.75
N HIS A 150 -5.87 -11.56 -6.66
CA HIS A 150 -6.40 -10.72 -7.74
C HIS A 150 -5.80 -9.31 -7.60
N TRP A 151 -4.90 -8.96 -8.51
CA TRP A 151 -4.19 -7.68 -8.50
C TRP A 151 -4.98 -6.59 -9.21
N ILE A 152 -5.10 -5.42 -8.58
CA ILE A 152 -5.67 -4.20 -9.18
C ILE A 152 -4.58 -3.12 -9.13
N VAL A 153 -3.97 -2.84 -10.28
CA VAL A 153 -2.79 -1.98 -10.39
C VAL A 153 -3.17 -0.63 -10.98
N PHE A 154 -3.00 0.44 -10.20
CA PHE A 154 -3.23 1.82 -10.64
C PHE A 154 -1.97 2.39 -11.30
N PRO A 155 -1.98 2.66 -12.62
CA PRO A 155 -0.77 3.01 -13.36
C PRO A 155 -0.35 4.48 -13.18
N LYS A 156 -1.28 5.36 -12.79
CA LYS A 156 -0.99 6.77 -12.56
C LYS A 156 -0.46 6.94 -11.13
N PRO A 157 0.78 7.44 -10.95
CA PRO A 157 1.34 7.56 -9.62
C PRO A 157 0.72 8.71 -8.83
N ILE A 158 0.59 8.50 -7.53
CA ILE A 158 0.38 9.58 -6.58
C ILE A 158 1.70 10.34 -6.39
N LEU A 159 1.66 11.67 -6.53
CA LEU A 159 2.85 12.51 -6.37
C LEU A 159 2.92 13.08 -4.95
N ILE A 160 4.01 12.79 -4.25
CA ILE A 160 4.26 13.21 -2.86
C ILE A 160 5.49 14.12 -2.81
N ASN A 161 5.47 15.14 -1.94
CA ASN A 161 6.65 15.96 -1.73
C ASN A 161 7.81 15.16 -1.09
N PRO A 162 9.05 15.24 -1.62
CA PRO A 162 10.22 14.56 -1.04
C PRO A 162 10.42 14.81 0.46
N LYS A 163 10.01 15.99 0.97
CA LYS A 163 10.12 16.34 2.40
C LYS A 163 9.43 15.32 3.32
N SER A 164 8.27 14.80 2.91
CA SER A 164 7.55 13.77 3.65
C SER A 164 7.93 12.38 3.16
N GLY A 165 7.98 12.20 1.83
CA GLY A 165 8.22 10.90 1.20
C GLY A 165 9.53 10.22 1.61
N PHE A 166 10.61 10.99 1.78
CA PHE A 166 11.93 10.43 2.11
C PHE A 166 12.02 9.80 3.50
N ASN A 167 11.03 10.01 4.37
CA ASN A 167 10.98 9.35 5.66
C ASN A 167 10.92 7.82 5.56
N VAL A 168 10.45 7.26 4.44
CA VAL A 168 10.49 5.81 4.20
C VAL A 168 11.93 5.25 4.26
N PHE A 169 12.92 6.05 3.84
CA PHE A 169 14.34 5.65 3.85
C PHE A 169 14.99 5.73 5.24
N LEU A 170 14.25 6.15 6.26
CA LEU A 170 14.71 6.20 7.65
C LEU A 170 14.46 4.89 8.40
N LEU A 171 13.61 4.02 7.87
CA LEU A 171 13.24 2.75 8.48
C LEU A 171 14.43 1.78 8.51
N LYS A 172 14.51 0.95 9.54
CA LYS A 172 15.61 0.02 9.77
C LYS A 172 15.10 -1.40 10.05
N TYR A 173 15.92 -2.38 9.69
CA TYR A 173 15.78 -3.76 10.15
C TYR A 173 16.19 -3.90 11.62
N GLU A 174 15.92 -5.07 12.20
CA GLU A 174 16.29 -5.43 13.58
C GLU A 174 17.79 -5.22 13.87
N ASN A 175 18.66 -5.47 12.89
CA ASN A 175 20.10 -5.28 13.01
C ASN A 175 20.57 -3.81 12.88
N GLY A 176 19.63 -2.85 12.87
CA GLY A 176 19.90 -1.42 12.76
C GLY A 176 20.30 -0.93 11.36
N LYS A 177 20.42 -1.83 10.36
CA LYS A 177 20.68 -1.44 8.96
C LYS A 177 19.44 -0.80 8.36
N LYS A 178 19.65 0.17 7.46
CA LYS A 178 18.55 0.79 6.71
C LYS A 178 17.79 -0.27 5.91
N MET A 179 16.47 -0.17 5.94
CA MET A 179 15.56 -0.96 5.13
C MET A 179 15.53 -0.38 3.72
N ILE A 180 16.13 -1.08 2.77
CA ILE A 180 16.26 -0.66 1.36
C ILE A 180 16.01 -1.86 0.46
N ASN A 181 15.52 -1.62 -0.76
CA ASN A 181 15.20 -2.66 -1.76
C ASN A 181 14.27 -3.73 -1.18
N THR A 182 13.11 -3.29 -0.69
CA THR A 182 12.07 -4.18 -0.12
C THR A 182 11.14 -4.77 -1.18
N ASN A 183 11.45 -4.55 -2.45
CA ASN A 183 10.75 -5.11 -3.61
C ASN A 183 11.37 -6.44 -4.05
N ARG A 184 10.56 -7.29 -4.67
CA ARG A 184 10.99 -8.45 -5.45
C ARG A 184 11.69 -8.06 -6.76
#